data_AF-A0A8J6QZ36-F1
#
_entry.id   AF-A0A8J6QZ36-F1
#
_cell.length_a   1.000
_cell.length_b   1.000
_cell.length_c   1.000
_cell.angle_alpha   90.00
_cell.angle_beta   90.00
_cell.angle_gamma   90.00
#
_symmetry.space_group_name_H-M   'P 1'
#
loop_
_entity.id
_entity.type
_entity.pdbx_description
1 polymer ?
#
loop_
_entity_poly.entity_id
_entity_poly.type
_entity_poly.pdbx_seq_one_letter_code
_entity_poly.pdbx_strand_id
1 'polypeptide(L)'
;MALRGLSSAISAAALIAVAPGHPAQAQPVDCNQAFSTVELTACTREALERKNQQLRQAMQAVAREAAATPGGTFQPIWTDSLTNVFKTTPDPLQQYEAFRAARNTACIYMNSLSLQGTGFGIFVANCEIKLTDVLLEKLGN
;
A
#
# COMPACT_ATOMS: atom_id res chain seq x y z
N MET A 1 2.53 64.60 25.15
CA MET A 1 1.73 64.21 26.33
C MET A 1 0.42 63.63 25.81
N ALA A 2 0.30 62.29 25.84
CA ALA A 2 -0.88 61.43 26.12
C ALA A 2 -2.31 62.00 25.85
N LEU A 3 -3.34 61.32 25.29
CA LEU A 3 -3.69 59.90 25.09
C LEU A 3 -4.96 59.78 24.20
N ARG A 4 -5.05 58.65 23.46
CA ARG A 4 -6.21 57.76 23.18
C ARG A 4 -7.41 58.22 22.34
N GLY A 5 -7.68 57.42 21.31
CA GLY A 5 -9.02 57.12 20.79
C GLY A 5 -8.99 55.84 19.96
N LEU A 6 -9.49 54.74 20.53
CA LEU A 6 -9.61 53.40 19.95
C LEU A 6 -10.52 53.39 18.71
N SER A 7 -10.24 52.53 17.72
CA SER A 7 -11.27 51.76 17.01
C SER A 7 -10.71 50.58 16.21
N SER A 8 -10.93 49.40 16.79
CA SER A 8 -11.36 48.14 16.17
C SER A 8 -10.56 47.52 15.01
N ALA A 9 -9.88 46.44 15.38
CA ALA A 9 -9.44 45.36 14.52
C ALA A 9 -10.60 44.68 13.78
N ILE A 10 -10.34 44.24 12.55
CA ILE A 10 -10.95 43.04 11.98
C ILE A 10 -9.80 42.21 11.38
N SER A 11 -9.25 41.31 12.19
CA SER A 11 -8.37 40.25 11.69
C SER A 11 -9.24 39.26 10.92
N ALA A 12 -9.04 39.21 9.60
CA ALA A 12 -9.61 38.15 8.78
C ALA A 12 -8.91 36.83 9.14
N ALA A 13 -9.55 36.03 10.01
CA ALA A 13 -9.15 34.66 10.24
C ALA A 13 -9.47 33.85 8.97
N ALA A 14 -8.44 33.59 8.17
CA ALA A 14 -8.53 32.63 7.07
C ALA A 14 -8.71 31.23 7.70
N LEU A 15 -9.93 30.71 7.61
CA LEU A 15 -10.23 29.31 7.90
C LEU A 15 -9.49 28.45 6.86
N ILE A 16 -8.39 27.84 7.28
CA ILE A 16 -7.76 26.75 6.52
C ILE A 16 -8.72 25.57 6.63
N ALA A 17 -9.52 25.36 5.59
CA ALA A 17 -10.29 24.13 5.43
C ALA A 17 -9.28 22.97 5.30
N VAL A 18 -9.09 22.24 6.40
CA VAL A 18 -8.40 20.95 6.36
C VAL A 18 -9.33 20.00 5.62
N ALA A 19 -9.14 19.88 4.32
CA ALA A 19 -9.78 18.83 3.54
C ALA A 19 -9.29 17.49 4.10
N PRO A 20 -10.19 16.55 4.44
CA PRO A 20 -9.79 15.21 4.79
C PRO A 20 -9.07 14.61 3.56
N GLY A 21 -7.79 14.28 3.74
CA GLY A 21 -7.01 13.56 2.75
C GLY A 21 -7.75 12.27 2.43
N HIS A 22 -8.31 12.21 1.23
CA HIS A 22 -8.76 10.95 0.67
C HIS A 22 -7.50 10.08 0.52
N PRO A 23 -7.54 8.79 0.87
CA PRO A 23 -6.43 7.90 0.54
C PRO A 23 -6.14 8.06 -0.94
N ALA A 24 -4.86 8.24 -1.28
CA ALA A 24 -4.42 8.44 -2.65
C ALA A 24 -4.80 7.18 -3.41
N GLN A 25 -5.97 7.17 -4.05
CA GLN A 25 -6.47 6.01 -4.77
C GLN A 25 -5.35 5.55 -5.70
N ALA A 26 -4.82 4.36 -5.42
CA ALA A 26 -3.89 3.64 -6.26
C ALA A 26 -4.39 3.74 -7.70
N GLN A 27 -3.76 4.60 -8.50
CA GLN A 27 -4.17 4.81 -9.88
C GLN A 27 -4.11 3.45 -10.57
N PRO A 28 -5.23 2.95 -11.13
CA PRO A 28 -5.24 1.67 -11.81
C PRO A 28 -4.22 1.74 -12.94
N VAL A 29 -3.33 0.76 -13.01
CA VAL A 29 -2.31 0.73 -14.06
C VAL A 29 -3.00 0.38 -15.38
N ASP A 30 -3.17 1.39 -16.22
CA ASP A 30 -3.86 1.28 -17.50
C ASP A 30 -2.91 0.77 -18.59
N CYS A 31 -2.66 -0.55 -18.61
CA CYS A 31 -1.93 -1.21 -19.69
C CYS A 31 -2.78 -1.46 -20.95
N ASN A 32 -4.02 -0.92 -21.02
CA ASN A 32 -4.92 -1.17 -22.14
C ASN A 32 -4.49 -0.49 -23.46
N GLN A 33 -3.48 0.39 -23.40
CA GLN A 33 -2.89 1.05 -24.58
C GLN A 33 -1.81 0.20 -25.27
N ALA A 34 -1.49 -1.00 -24.76
CA ALA A 34 -0.52 -1.89 -25.39
C ALA A 34 -1.06 -2.44 -26.72
N PHE A 35 -0.27 -2.32 -27.80
CA PHE A 35 -0.65 -2.77 -29.15
C PHE A 35 -0.23 -4.21 -29.45
N SER A 36 0.54 -4.83 -28.54
CA SER A 36 0.99 -6.21 -28.65
C SER A 36 1.04 -6.93 -27.30
N THR A 37 1.02 -8.27 -27.32
CA THR A 37 1.18 -9.11 -26.12
C THR A 37 2.52 -8.88 -25.42
N VAL A 38 3.57 -8.52 -26.16
CA VAL A 38 4.90 -8.23 -25.61
C VAL A 38 4.87 -6.92 -24.82
N GLU A 39 4.30 -5.86 -25.40
CA GLU A 39 4.12 -4.57 -24.72
C GLU A 39 3.22 -4.69 -23.50
N LEU A 40 2.14 -5.46 -23.61
CA LEU A 40 1.24 -5.73 -22.49
C LEU A 40 1.98 -6.45 -21.35
N THR A 41 2.76 -7.48 -21.68
CA THR A 41 3.57 -8.20 -20.68
C THR A 41 4.58 -7.27 -20.01
N ALA A 42 5.27 -6.42 -20.78
CA ALA A 42 6.23 -5.46 -20.25
C ALA A 42 5.56 -4.45 -19.30
N CYS A 43 4.44 -3.86 -19.73
CA CYS A 43 3.67 -2.90 -18.93
C CYS A 43 3.15 -3.53 -17.63
N THR A 44 2.53 -4.70 -17.70
CA THR A 44 1.99 -5.38 -16.51
C THR A 44 3.09 -5.79 -15.55
N ARG A 45 4.27 -6.19 -16.04
CA ARG A 45 5.42 -6.49 -15.17
C ARG A 45 5.94 -5.25 -14.47
N GLU A 46 6.08 -4.13 -15.18
CA GLU A 46 6.52 -2.86 -14.56
C GLU A 46 5.50 -2.37 -13.53
N ALA A 47 4.21 -2.51 -13.83
CA ALA A 47 3.11 -2.23 -12.91
C ALA A 47 3.24 -3.03 -11.60
N LEU A 48 3.47 -4.33 -11.72
CA LEU A 48 3.65 -5.23 -10.58
C LEU A 48 4.89 -4.83 -9.76
N GLU A 49 6.01 -4.47 -10.39
CA GLU A 49 7.20 -4.01 -9.68
C GLU A 49 6.96 -2.72 -8.88
N ARG A 50 6.25 -1.74 -9.46
CA ARG A 50 5.86 -0.52 -8.73
C ARG A 50 4.99 -0.85 -7.51
N LYS A 51 4.01 -1.75 -7.67
CA LYS A 51 3.14 -2.21 -6.58
C LYS A 51 3.89 -2.95 -5.50
N ASN A 52 4.85 -3.79 -5.87
CA ASN A 52 5.75 -4.49 -4.96
C ASN A 52 6.58 -3.51 -4.11
N GLN A 53 7.10 -2.44 -4.73
CA GLN A 53 7.83 -1.39 -4.03
C GLN A 53 6.93 -0.63 -3.05
N GLN A 54 5.72 -0.24 -3.48
CA GLN A 54 4.73 0.42 -2.61
C GLN A 54 4.38 -0.45 -1.40
N LEU A 55 4.10 -1.74 -1.63
CA LEU A 55 3.76 -2.65 -0.55
C LEU A 55 4.91 -2.82 0.45
N ARG A 56 6.14 -2.99 -0.04
CA ARG A 56 7.32 -3.09 0.83
C ARG A 56 7.46 -1.86 1.71
N GLN A 57 7.28 -0.66 1.15
CA GLN A 57 7.34 0.59 1.90
C GLN A 57 6.22 0.68 2.95
N ALA A 58 5.00 0.28 2.60
CA ALA A 58 3.85 0.24 3.50
C ALA A 58 4.10 -0.67 4.71
N MET A 59 4.57 -1.91 4.47
CA MET A 59 4.86 -2.88 5.53
C MET A 59 5.98 -2.39 6.45
N GLN A 60 7.01 -1.75 5.90
CA GLN A 60 8.05 -1.12 6.70
C GLN A 60 7.53 0.07 7.53
N ALA A 61 6.56 0.84 7.01
CA ALA A 61 5.95 1.93 7.76
C ALA A 61 5.17 1.42 8.97
N VAL A 62 4.36 0.37 8.82
CA VAL A 62 3.65 -0.29 9.92
C VAL A 62 4.62 -0.75 11.02
N ALA A 63 5.72 -1.40 10.64
CA ALA A 63 6.73 -1.85 11.61
C ALA A 63 7.39 -0.67 12.37
N ARG A 64 7.64 0.46 11.68
CA ARG A 64 8.17 1.68 12.32
C ARG A 64 7.17 2.33 13.27
N GLU A 65 5.90 2.41 12.87
CA GLU A 65 4.82 2.97 13.69
C GLU A 65 4.58 2.13 14.94
N ALA A 66 4.60 0.80 14.81
CA ALA A 66 4.52 -0.12 15.93
C ALA A 66 5.65 0.14 16.95
N ALA A 67 6.87 0.33 16.47
CA ALA A 67 8.03 0.62 17.31
C ALA A 67 7.99 2.02 17.94
N ALA A 68 7.36 3.00 17.28
CA ALA A 68 7.24 4.39 17.74
C ALA A 68 6.06 4.62 18.70
N THR A 69 5.17 3.63 18.88
CA THR A 69 3.95 3.78 19.67
C THR A 69 4.28 4.01 21.16
N PRO A 70 3.86 5.14 21.76
CA PRO A 70 4.10 5.44 23.17
C PRO A 70 3.43 4.43 24.11
N GLY A 71 4.05 4.15 25.25
CA GLY A 71 3.49 3.27 26.28
C GLY A 71 4.00 1.82 26.27
N GLY A 72 4.89 1.47 25.34
CA GLY A 72 5.76 0.27 25.41
C GLY A 72 5.08 -1.10 25.34
N THR A 73 3.75 -1.16 25.35
CA THR A 73 2.96 -2.41 25.35
C THR A 73 2.54 -2.87 23.97
N PHE A 74 2.37 -1.95 23.01
CA PHE A 74 1.93 -2.29 21.66
C PHE A 74 2.97 -3.14 20.90
N GLN A 75 4.24 -2.71 20.88
CA GLN A 75 5.29 -3.42 20.15
C GLN A 75 5.48 -4.88 20.62
N PRO A 76 5.51 -5.19 21.93
CA PRO A 76 5.49 -6.57 22.41
C PRO A 76 4.26 -7.36 21.98
N ILE A 77 3.05 -6.80 22.10
CA ILE A 77 1.80 -7.49 21.70
C ILE A 77 1.76 -7.76 20.20
N TRP A 78 2.20 -6.79 19.39
CA TRP A 78 2.29 -6.93 17.95
C TRP A 78 3.29 -8.03 17.55
N THR A 79 4.48 -8.00 18.14
CA THR A 79 5.52 -9.02 17.91
C THR A 79 5.05 -10.41 18.35
N ASP A 80 4.45 -10.51 19.52
CA ASP A 80 3.91 -11.76 20.06
C ASP A 80 2.78 -12.31 19.19
N SER A 81 1.86 -11.45 18.74
CA SER A 81 0.78 -11.84 17.82
C SER A 81 1.35 -12.41 16.52
N LEU A 82 2.35 -11.76 15.94
CA LEU A 82 2.98 -12.23 14.70
C LEU A 82 3.66 -13.58 14.90
N THR A 83 4.52 -13.73 15.93
CA THR A 83 5.29 -14.96 16.12
C THR A 83 4.47 -16.11 16.69
N ASN A 84 3.58 -15.86 17.67
CA ASN A 84 2.91 -16.90 18.42
C ASN A 84 1.48 -17.19 17.95
N VAL A 85 0.75 -16.20 17.43
CA VAL A 85 -0.60 -16.42 16.90
C VAL A 85 -0.55 -16.74 15.41
N PHE A 86 0.01 -15.84 14.60
CA PHE A 86 0.04 -15.98 13.15
C PHE A 86 1.20 -16.84 12.64
N LYS A 87 2.14 -17.21 13.52
CA LYS A 87 3.33 -18.02 13.19
C LYS A 87 4.15 -17.42 12.04
N THR A 88 4.30 -16.10 12.08
CA THR A 88 5.09 -15.29 11.14
C THR A 88 6.25 -14.60 11.86
N THR A 89 6.83 -13.58 11.23
CA THR A 89 8.00 -12.84 11.68
C THR A 89 7.64 -11.37 11.89
N PRO A 90 8.23 -10.65 12.87
CA PRO A 90 8.11 -9.21 13.00
C PRO A 90 9.01 -8.44 12.01
N ASP A 91 9.90 -9.11 11.29
CA ASP A 91 10.76 -8.48 10.28
C ASP A 91 9.93 -8.11 9.04
N PRO A 92 9.75 -6.81 8.73
CA PRO A 92 8.90 -6.38 7.61
C PRO A 92 9.40 -6.86 6.25
N LEU A 93 10.72 -7.07 6.08
CA LEU A 93 11.25 -7.59 4.82
C LEU A 93 10.92 -9.08 4.65
N GLN A 94 11.09 -9.88 5.70
CA GLN A 94 10.72 -11.29 5.66
C GLN A 94 9.21 -11.48 5.51
N GLN A 95 8.39 -10.64 6.15
CA GLN A 95 6.94 -10.64 5.96
C GLN A 95 6.57 -10.33 4.50
N TYR A 96 7.19 -9.31 3.91
CA TYR A 96 6.96 -8.94 2.51
C TYR A 96 7.32 -10.10 1.57
N GLU A 97 8.47 -10.74 1.78
CA GLU A 97 8.91 -11.86 0.95
C GLU A 97 7.99 -13.09 1.08
N ALA A 98 7.55 -13.41 2.30
CA ALA A 98 6.60 -14.48 2.55
C ALA A 98 5.24 -14.19 1.87
N PHE A 99 4.73 -12.97 2.00
CA PHE A 99 3.50 -12.56 1.33
C PHE A 99 3.64 -12.63 -0.20
N ARG A 100 4.74 -12.10 -0.76
CA ARG A 100 5.02 -12.14 -2.20
C ARG A 100 5.01 -13.57 -2.73
N ALA A 101 5.69 -14.50 -2.05
CA ALA A 101 5.72 -15.91 -2.44
C ALA A 101 4.34 -16.57 -2.38
N ALA A 102 3.58 -16.33 -1.30
CA ALA A 102 2.22 -16.85 -1.16
C ALA A 102 1.27 -16.29 -2.23
N ARG A 103 1.36 -14.98 -2.52
CA ARG A 103 0.58 -14.28 -3.54
C ARG A 103 0.84 -14.85 -4.94
N ASN A 104 2.11 -14.99 -5.32
CA ASN A 104 2.49 -15.61 -6.60
C ASN A 104 1.91 -17.03 -6.72
N THR A 105 2.04 -17.85 -5.67
CA THR A 105 1.50 -19.22 -5.64
C THR A 105 -0.01 -19.23 -5.83
N ALA A 106 -0.74 -18.37 -5.13
CA ALA A 106 -2.19 -18.25 -5.27
C ALA A 106 -2.60 -17.83 -6.69
N CYS A 107 -1.89 -16.87 -7.30
CA CYS A 107 -2.19 -16.40 -8.65
C CYS A 107 -1.87 -17.43 -9.74
N ILE A 108 -0.80 -18.20 -9.59
CA ILE A 108 -0.49 -19.35 -10.45
C ILE A 108 -1.61 -20.39 -10.35
N TYR A 109 -2.05 -20.70 -9.13
CA TYR A 109 -3.17 -21.62 -8.90
C TYR A 109 -4.46 -21.10 -9.54
N MET A 110 -4.81 -19.82 -9.36
CA MET A 110 -5.98 -19.24 -10.02
C MET A 110 -5.90 -19.30 -11.54
N ASN A 111 -4.71 -19.10 -12.13
CA ASN A 111 -4.54 -19.23 -13.57
C ASN A 111 -4.79 -20.67 -14.04
N SER A 112 -4.29 -21.67 -13.30
CA SER A 112 -4.44 -23.09 -13.66
C SER A 112 -5.91 -23.51 -13.77
N LEU A 113 -6.79 -22.88 -12.97
CA LEU A 113 -8.24 -23.08 -13.06
C LEU A 113 -8.86 -22.53 -14.35
N SER A 114 -8.18 -21.64 -15.06
CA SER A 114 -8.72 -20.95 -16.25
C SER A 114 -8.11 -21.39 -17.59
N LEU A 115 -7.18 -22.36 -17.60
CA LEU A 115 -6.54 -22.93 -18.82
C LEU A 115 -6.32 -21.92 -19.96
N GLN A 116 -5.70 -20.79 -19.65
CA GLN A 116 -5.38 -19.76 -20.67
C GLN A 116 -3.97 -20.00 -21.20
N GLY A 117 -3.82 -19.96 -22.53
CA GLY A 117 -2.55 -20.08 -23.28
C GLY A 117 -1.59 -18.91 -23.02
N THR A 118 -1.02 -18.30 -24.08
CA THR A 118 0.06 -17.29 -24.03
C THR A 118 -0.16 -16.05 -23.14
N GLY A 119 -1.30 -15.92 -22.46
CA GLY A 119 -1.61 -14.91 -21.45
C GLY A 119 -1.23 -15.27 -20.00
N PHE A 120 -0.62 -16.43 -19.74
CA PHE A 120 -0.24 -16.88 -18.38
C PHE A 120 0.43 -15.77 -17.55
N GLY A 121 1.52 -15.18 -18.06
CA GLY A 121 2.29 -14.18 -17.32
C GLY A 121 1.49 -12.90 -17.04
N ILE A 122 0.66 -12.48 -17.99
CA ILE A 122 -0.21 -11.30 -17.86
C ILE A 122 -1.29 -11.56 -16.81
N PHE A 123 -1.91 -12.73 -16.81
CA PHE A 123 -2.92 -13.11 -15.82
C PHE A 123 -2.32 -13.13 -14.42
N VAL A 124 -1.21 -13.86 -14.23
CA VAL A 124 -0.57 -13.99 -12.92
C VAL A 124 -0.18 -12.61 -12.38
N ALA A 125 0.46 -11.77 -13.21
CA ALA A 125 0.85 -10.43 -12.80
C ALA A 125 -0.36 -9.53 -12.47
N ASN A 126 -1.45 -9.58 -13.23
CA ASN A 126 -2.67 -8.84 -12.92
C ASN A 126 -3.36 -9.31 -11.63
N CYS A 127 -3.38 -10.62 -11.39
CA CYS A 127 -3.86 -11.17 -10.13
C CYS A 127 -3.03 -10.66 -8.95
N GLU A 128 -1.70 -10.66 -9.08
CA GLU A 128 -0.81 -10.15 -8.05
C GLU A 128 -1.00 -8.65 -7.80
N ILE A 129 -1.18 -7.85 -8.85
CA ILE A 129 -1.49 -6.42 -8.72
C ILE A 129 -2.77 -6.23 -7.91
N LYS A 130 -3.86 -6.93 -8.26
CA LYS A 130 -5.15 -6.80 -7.56
C LYS A 130 -5.07 -7.18 -6.08
N LEU A 131 -4.39 -8.28 -5.76
CA LEU A 131 -4.19 -8.68 -4.36
C LEU A 131 -3.33 -7.67 -3.60
N THR A 132 -2.37 -7.04 -4.27
CA THR A 132 -1.53 -6.00 -3.69
C THR A 132 -2.32 -4.71 -3.45
N ASP A 133 -3.19 -4.31 -4.38
CA ASP A 133 -4.06 -3.14 -4.23
C ASP A 133 -5.00 -3.29 -3.04
N VAL A 134 -5.63 -4.46 -2.89
CA VAL A 134 -6.49 -4.74 -1.73
C VAL A 134 -5.71 -4.62 -0.42
N LEU A 135 -4.48 -5.13 -0.37
CA LEU A 135 -3.66 -5.03 0.84
C LEU A 135 -3.22 -3.59 1.11
N LEU A 136 -2.76 -2.85 0.09
CA LEU A 136 -2.38 -1.45 0.22
C LEU A 136 -3.52 -0.59 0.76
N GLU A 137 -4.74 -0.79 0.25
CA GLU A 137 -5.94 -0.10 0.73
C GLU A 137 -6.16 -0.35 2.25
N LYS A 138 -5.94 -1.58 2.72
CA LYS A 138 -6.08 -1.92 4.16
C LYS A 138 -4.92 -1.42 5.02
N LEU A 139 -3.75 -1.20 4.43
CA LEU A 139 -2.61 -0.59 5.09
C LEU A 139 -2.66 0.95 5.10
N GLY A 140 -3.70 1.56 4.52
CA GLY A 140 -3.89 3.01 4.51
C GLY A 140 -3.15 3.74 3.40
N ASN A 141 -2.77 3.04 2.32
CA ASN A 141 -2.20 3.61 1.09
C ASN A 141 -3.22 3.62 -0.05
#